data_AF-A0AAD2FX79-F1
#
_entry.id   AF-A0AAD2FX79-F1
#
_cell.length_a   1.000
_cell.length_b   1.000
_cell.length_c   1.000
_cell.angle_alpha   90.00
_cell.angle_beta   90.00
_cell.angle_gamma   90.00
#
_symmetry.space_group_name_H-M   'P 1'
#
loop_
_entity.id
_entity.type
_entity.pdbx_description
1 polymer ?
#
loop_
_entity_poly.entity_id
_entity_poly.type
_entity_poly.pdbx_seq_one_letter_code
_entity_poly.pdbx_strand_id
1 'polypeptide(L)'
;MDATYEATSGAEVADKQQHLTEDQCKLLAQALKNTDEIFDGQLGHYKHEKVHLELIENAQPVFSKAYSLLKQHEPAFLKELKHLQEIGVFEGTGPSEWVSDNQLRSCNESLNALATSGVY
;
A
#
# COMPACT_ATOMS: atom_id res chain seq x y z
N MET A 1 5.76 -0.48 13.28
CA MET A 1 6.10 -1.43 12.23
C MET A 1 6.12 -0.57 11.00
N ASP A 2 7.30 -0.30 10.48
CA ASP A 2 7.48 0.66 9.39
C ASP A 2 8.20 -0.15 8.31
N ALA A 3 7.51 -0.43 7.20
CA ALA A 3 8.13 -1.15 6.10
C ALA A 3 9.11 -0.20 5.41
N THR A 4 10.41 -0.51 5.48
CA THR A 4 11.47 0.27 4.83
C THR A 4 11.77 -0.36 3.48
N TYR A 5 11.11 0.12 2.43
CA TYR A 5 11.45 -0.23 1.06
C TYR A 5 12.53 0.76 0.58
N GLU A 6 13.76 0.28 0.47
CA GLU A 6 14.88 1.08 -0.01
C GLU A 6 15.06 0.86 -1.52
N ALA A 7 15.15 1.95 -2.28
CA ALA A 7 15.53 1.89 -3.68
C ALA A 7 16.92 1.25 -3.78
N THR A 8 17.08 0.32 -4.71
CA THR A 8 18.35 -0.34 -5.00
C THR A 8 18.59 -0.31 -6.51
N SER A 9 19.84 -0.31 -6.95
CA SER A 9 20.13 -0.44 -8.38
C SER A 9 20.49 -1.88 -8.76
N GLY A 10 20.23 -2.27 -10.01
CA GLY A 10 20.67 -3.57 -10.53
C GLY A 10 22.18 -3.80 -10.41
N ALA A 11 22.97 -2.72 -10.44
CA ALA A 11 24.42 -2.75 -10.21
C ALA A 11 24.75 -3.08 -8.74
N GLU A 12 24.09 -2.43 -7.78
CA GLU A 12 24.28 -2.74 -6.35
C GLU A 12 23.86 -4.17 -6.01
N VAL A 13 22.80 -4.68 -6.64
CA VAL A 13 22.38 -6.08 -6.47
C VAL A 13 23.47 -7.02 -6.97
N ALA A 14 24.10 -6.72 -8.10
CA ALA A 14 25.18 -7.52 -8.66
C ALA A 14 26.44 -7.46 -7.79
N ASP A 15 26.81 -6.28 -7.28
CA ASP A 15 27.97 -6.10 -6.40
C ASP A 15 27.80 -6.80 -5.03
N LYS A 16 26.57 -6.94 -4.55
CA LYS A 16 26.25 -7.67 -3.32
C LYS A 16 26.37 -9.20 -3.46
N GLN A 17 26.52 -9.75 -4.68
CA GLN A 17 26.64 -11.20 -4.89
C GLN A 17 28.07 -11.71 -4.70
N GLN A 18 28.40 -12.16 -3.49
CA GLN A 18 29.75 -12.65 -3.15
C GLN A 18 30.11 -14.01 -3.76
N HIS A 19 29.15 -14.72 -4.34
CA HIS A 19 29.31 -16.07 -4.88
C HIS A 19 29.59 -16.09 -6.40
N LEU A 20 29.49 -14.94 -7.06
CA LEU A 20 29.69 -14.81 -8.50
C LEU A 20 31.11 -14.38 -8.82
N THR A 21 31.60 -14.81 -9.98
CA THR A 21 32.88 -14.31 -10.52
C THR A 21 32.69 -12.92 -11.13
N GLU A 22 33.74 -12.10 -11.24
CA GLU A 22 33.64 -10.73 -11.78
C GLU A 22 32.91 -10.65 -13.14
N ASP A 23 33.16 -11.60 -14.03
CA ASP A 23 32.50 -11.64 -15.34
C ASP A 23 31.00 -11.96 -15.24
N GLN A 24 30.61 -12.77 -14.25
CA GLN A 24 29.21 -13.10 -13.98
C GLN A 24 28.48 -11.91 -13.32
N CYS A 25 29.15 -11.17 -12.43
CA CYS A 25 28.59 -9.93 -11.87
C CYS A 25 28.36 -8.89 -12.97
N LYS A 26 29.30 -8.73 -13.91
CA LYS A 26 29.12 -7.83 -15.06
C LYS A 26 27.95 -8.25 -15.94
N LEU A 27 27.81 -9.55 -16.20
CA LEU A 27 26.69 -10.09 -16.97
C LEU A 27 25.35 -9.86 -16.26
N LEU A 28 25.31 -10.05 -14.94
CA LEU A 28 24.12 -9.80 -14.11
C LEU A 28 23.75 -8.32 -14.11
N ALA A 29 24.72 -7.42 -13.92
CA ALA A 29 24.49 -5.98 -13.98
C ALA A 29 23.96 -5.54 -15.35
N GLN A 30 24.45 -6.13 -16.44
CA GLN A 30 23.91 -5.90 -17.79
C GLN A 30 22.48 -6.39 -17.95
N ALA A 31 22.15 -7.55 -17.41
CA ALA A 31 20.79 -8.09 -17.45
C ALA A 31 19.80 -7.23 -16.66
N LEU A 32 20.21 -6.70 -15.50
CA LEU A 32 19.39 -5.87 -14.62
C LEU A 32 19.34 -4.39 -15.01
N LYS A 33 20.11 -3.97 -16.03
CA LYS A 33 20.23 -2.57 -16.46
C LYS A 33 18.90 -1.93 -16.89
N ASN A 34 17.96 -2.72 -17.39
CA ASN A 34 16.66 -2.22 -17.87
C ASN A 34 15.52 -2.51 -16.89
N THR A 35 15.83 -2.94 -15.66
CA THR A 35 14.84 -3.32 -14.64
C THR A 35 14.80 -2.34 -13.47
N ASP A 36 15.32 -1.13 -13.64
CA ASP A 36 15.39 -0.11 -12.58
C ASP A 36 14.02 0.21 -11.97
N GLU A 37 12.94 0.17 -12.78
CA GLU A 37 11.56 0.36 -12.31
C GLU A 37 11.12 -0.67 -11.26
N ILE A 38 11.72 -1.87 -11.23
CA ILE A 38 11.36 -2.94 -10.29
C ILE A 38 12.09 -2.74 -8.94
N PHE A 39 13.18 -1.95 -8.94
CA PHE A 39 14.00 -1.70 -7.76
C PHE A 39 13.89 -0.25 -7.23
N ASP A 40 12.90 0.52 -7.69
CA ASP A 40 12.68 1.90 -7.27
C ASP A 40 12.21 2.05 -5.81
N GLY A 41 11.90 0.93 -5.15
CA GLY A 41 11.44 0.90 -3.76
C GLY A 41 10.02 1.40 -3.58
N GLN A 42 9.26 1.59 -4.67
CA GLN A 42 7.88 2.05 -4.66
C GLN A 42 6.91 0.93 -5.02
N LEU A 43 5.64 1.14 -4.70
CA LEU A 43 4.60 0.20 -5.09
C LEU A 43 4.29 0.36 -6.58
N GLY A 44 4.43 -0.72 -7.35
CA GLY A 44 4.13 -0.71 -8.78
C GLY A 44 2.63 -0.51 -9.07
N HIS A 45 2.33 0.24 -10.13
CA HIS A 45 0.96 0.44 -10.61
C HIS A 45 0.62 -0.55 -11.74
N TYR A 46 -0.42 -1.36 -11.55
CA TYR A 46 -0.95 -2.25 -12.58
C TYR A 46 -1.76 -1.46 -13.62
N LYS A 47 -1.31 -1.47 -14.89
CA LYS A 47 -1.86 -0.62 -15.97
C LYS A 47 -2.92 -1.30 -16.85
N HIS A 48 -3.21 -2.58 -16.64
CA HIS A 48 -4.12 -3.33 -17.49
C HIS A 48 -5.56 -3.29 -16.95
N GLU A 49 -6.31 -4.39 -17.09
CA GLU A 49 -7.73 -4.43 -16.76
C GLU A 49 -7.98 -4.23 -15.25
N LYS A 50 -9.03 -3.49 -14.94
CA LYS A 50 -9.47 -3.29 -13.56
C LYS A 50 -10.14 -4.55 -13.06
N VAL A 51 -9.90 -4.88 -11.79
CA VAL A 51 -10.63 -5.96 -11.11
C VAL A 51 -12.10 -5.56 -10.97
N HIS A 52 -13.00 -6.39 -11.49
CA HIS A 52 -14.44 -6.28 -11.23
C HIS A 52 -14.84 -7.34 -10.21
N LEU A 53 -15.48 -6.92 -9.14
CA LEU A 53 -15.98 -7.82 -8.10
C LEU A 53 -17.47 -8.09 -8.37
N GLU A 54 -17.79 -9.31 -8.80
CA GLU A 54 -19.17 -9.75 -8.98
C GLU A 54 -19.77 -10.18 -7.64
N LEU A 55 -20.98 -9.68 -7.35
CA LEU A 55 -21.74 -10.11 -6.19
C LEU A 55 -22.43 -11.43 -6.49
N ILE A 56 -22.40 -12.34 -5.51
CA ILE A 56 -23.22 -13.56 -5.56
C ILE A 56 -24.71 -13.20 -5.53
N GLU A 57 -25.55 -14.04 -6.15
CA GLU A 57 -26.99 -13.83 -6.18
C GLU A 57 -27.56 -13.68 -4.75
N ASN A 58 -28.35 -12.61 -4.55
CA ASN A 58 -28.97 -12.24 -3.26
C ASN A 58 -28.00 -11.80 -2.15
N ALA A 59 -26.74 -11.43 -2.46
CA ALA A 59 -25.84 -10.83 -1.50
C ALA A 59 -26.47 -9.58 -0.84
N GLN A 60 -26.37 -9.49 0.49
CA GLN A 60 -26.82 -8.35 1.27
C GLN A 60 -25.63 -7.55 1.79
N PRO A 61 -25.70 -6.21 1.82
CA PRO A 61 -24.65 -5.39 2.40
C PRO A 61 -24.49 -5.71 3.89
N VAL A 62 -23.24 -5.85 4.31
CA VAL A 62 -22.88 -6.04 5.72
C VAL A 62 -22.06 -4.85 6.18
N PHE A 63 -22.57 -4.18 7.21
CA PHE A 63 -21.87 -3.14 7.95
C PHE A 63 -21.45 -3.71 9.30
N SER A 64 -20.19 -4.14 9.39
CA SER A 64 -19.66 -4.70 10.63
C SER A 64 -19.00 -3.63 11.52
N LYS A 65 -18.93 -3.90 12.83
CA LYS A 65 -18.45 -2.92 13.81
C LYS A 65 -16.94 -2.93 13.88
N ALA A 66 -16.34 -1.77 13.62
CA ALA A 66 -14.94 -1.45 13.88
C ALA A 66 -14.33 -2.15 15.10
N TYR A 67 -13.22 -2.87 14.90
CA TYR A 67 -12.45 -3.47 15.99
C TYR A 67 -11.87 -2.42 16.95
N SER A 68 -11.82 -2.79 18.23
CA SER A 68 -11.13 -2.00 19.26
C SER A 68 -9.62 -2.17 19.11
N LEU A 69 -8.91 -1.16 18.59
CA LEU A 69 -7.44 -1.13 18.70
C LEU A 69 -6.99 -0.64 20.07
N LEU A 70 -5.84 -1.14 20.49
CA LEU A 70 -5.15 -0.59 21.65
C LEU A 70 -4.62 0.80 21.29
N LYS A 71 -4.91 1.80 22.14
CA LYS A 71 -4.48 3.20 21.94
C LYS A 71 -2.98 3.39 21.66
N GLN A 72 -2.13 2.48 22.15
CA GLN A 72 -0.69 2.50 21.89
C GLN A 72 -0.31 2.27 20.41
N HIS A 73 -1.13 1.52 19.67
CA HIS A 73 -0.86 1.20 18.25
C HIS A 73 -1.57 2.14 17.29
N GLU A 74 -2.53 2.93 17.80
CA GLU A 74 -3.30 3.89 17.03
C GLU A 74 -2.43 4.90 16.26
N PRO A 75 -1.35 5.48 16.82
CA PRO A 75 -0.50 6.42 16.08
C PRO A 75 0.23 5.75 14.90
N ALA A 76 0.74 4.53 15.09
CA ALA A 76 1.43 3.79 14.05
C ALA A 76 0.47 3.39 12.92
N PHE A 77 -0.74 2.96 13.27
CA PHE A 77 -1.77 2.62 12.30
C PHE A 77 -2.25 3.85 11.50
N LEU A 78 -2.47 4.98 12.18
CA LEU A 78 -2.85 6.24 11.50
C LEU A 78 -1.74 6.75 10.58
N LYS A 79 -0.47 6.60 10.98
CA LYS A 79 0.68 6.94 10.13
C LYS A 79 0.67 6.10 8.84
N GLU A 80 0.46 4.80 8.96
CA GLU A 80 0.39 3.90 7.81
C GLU A 80 -0.81 4.22 6.91
N LEU A 81 -2.01 4.44 7.48
CA LEU A 81 -3.17 4.83 6.69
C LEU A 81 -2.95 6.11 5.88
N LYS A 82 -2.32 7.12 6.49
CA LYS A 82 -1.97 8.36 5.77
C LYS A 82 -0.96 8.11 4.67
N HIS A 83 0.07 7.32 4.93
CA HIS A 83 1.06 6.95 3.93
C HIS A 83 0.39 6.26 2.73
N LEU A 84 -0.50 5.28 2.97
CA LEU A 84 -1.25 4.58 1.93
C LEU A 84 -2.16 5.52 1.11
N GLN A 85 -2.72 6.55 1.74
CA GLN A 85 -3.49 7.58 1.04
C GLN A 85 -2.59 8.50 0.20
N GLU A 86 -1.41 8.87 0.69
CA GLU A 86 -0.43 9.70 -0.02
C GLU A 86 0.13 9.01 -1.27
N ILE A 87 0.40 7.69 -1.21
CA ILE A 87 0.83 6.90 -2.37
C ILE A 87 -0.34 6.52 -3.30
N GLY A 88 -1.58 6.91 -2.97
CA GLY A 88 -2.76 6.68 -3.80
C GLY A 88 -3.29 5.24 -3.80
N VAL A 89 -2.90 4.43 -2.81
CA VAL A 89 -3.47 3.08 -2.61
C VAL A 89 -4.87 3.18 -2.01
N PHE A 90 -5.09 4.11 -1.10
CA PHE A 90 -6.40 4.39 -0.51
C PHE A 90 -6.93 5.77 -0.90
N GLU A 91 -8.25 5.85 -0.99
CA GLU A 91 -8.99 7.10 -1.14
C GLU A 91 -10.02 7.24 -0.02
N GLY A 92 -10.35 8.48 0.33
CA GLY A 92 -11.43 8.76 1.26
C GLY A 92 -12.78 8.45 0.62
N THR A 93 -13.50 7.46 1.15
CA THR A 93 -14.85 7.12 0.71
C THR A 93 -15.89 7.74 1.63
N GLY A 94 -17.04 8.15 1.06
CA GLY A 94 -18.22 8.55 1.82
C GLY A 94 -18.88 7.38 2.56
N PRO A 95 -20.10 7.60 3.11
CA PRO A 95 -20.84 6.54 3.78
C PRO A 95 -21.04 5.33 2.85
N SER A 96 -20.55 4.16 3.26
CA SER A 96 -20.70 2.88 2.54
C SER A 96 -21.57 1.92 3.34
N GLU A 97 -22.45 1.20 2.65
CA GLU A 97 -23.23 0.11 3.22
C GLU A 97 -22.40 -1.18 3.39
N TRP A 98 -21.29 -1.27 2.65
CA TRP A 98 -20.34 -2.38 2.68
C TRP A 98 -19.12 -1.99 3.51
N VAL A 99 -19.00 -2.54 4.71
CA VAL A 99 -17.89 -2.28 5.62
C VAL A 99 -17.48 -3.56 6.34
N SER A 100 -16.24 -3.99 6.13
CA SER A 100 -15.62 -5.06 6.89
C SER A 100 -15.06 -4.53 8.22
N ASP A 101 -14.93 -5.41 9.22
CA ASP A 101 -14.57 -5.06 10.60
C ASP A 101 -13.19 -4.38 10.77
N ASN A 102 -12.37 -4.32 9.73
CA ASN A 102 -11.01 -3.77 9.78
C ASN A 102 -10.94 -2.23 9.83
N GLN A 103 -12.08 -1.55 9.94
CA GLN A 103 -12.15 -0.10 10.08
C GLN A 103 -11.97 0.32 11.55
N LEU A 104 -11.23 1.39 11.79
CA LEU A 104 -11.11 1.97 13.13
C LEU A 104 -12.21 3.00 13.40
N ARG A 105 -12.83 2.94 14.59
CA ARG A 105 -13.80 3.94 15.03
C ARG A 105 -13.20 5.35 15.16
N SER A 106 -11.93 5.45 15.56
CA SER A 106 -11.19 6.73 15.69
C SER A 106 -10.90 7.41 14.33
N CYS A 107 -10.72 6.60 13.27
CA CYS A 107 -10.60 7.13 11.92
C CYS A 107 -11.90 7.80 11.47
N ASN A 108 -13.07 7.33 11.92
CA ASN A 108 -14.35 7.91 11.50
C ASN A 108 -14.56 9.31 12.09
N GLU A 109 -14.13 9.58 13.32
CA GLU A 109 -14.19 10.94 13.90
C GLU A 109 -13.14 11.89 13.29
N SER A 110 -11.93 11.39 13.03
CA SER A 110 -10.85 12.19 12.44
C SER A 110 -11.04 12.47 10.93
N LEU A 111 -11.60 11.50 10.18
CA LEU A 111 -11.95 11.66 8.77
C LEU A 111 -13.21 12.53 8.59
N ASN A 112 -14.22 12.38 9.46
CA ASN A 112 -15.36 13.31 9.44
C ASN A 112 -14.91 14.74 9.76
N ALA A 113 -14.00 14.96 10.73
CA ALA A 113 -13.46 16.29 11.00
C ALA A 113 -12.74 16.94 9.80
N LEU A 114 -12.12 16.12 8.93
CA LEU A 114 -11.50 16.59 7.67
C LEU A 114 -12.53 16.80 6.55
N ALA A 115 -13.61 16.02 6.52
CA ALA A 115 -14.71 16.21 5.56
C ALA A 115 -15.56 17.47 5.87
N THR A 116 -15.69 17.86 7.15
CA THR A 116 -16.43 19.06 7.54
C THR A 116 -15.68 20.38 7.28
N SER A 117 -14.40 20.37 6.88
CA SER A 117 -13.63 21.59 6.58
C SER A 117 -13.77 22.08 5.13
N GLY A 118 -14.67 21.49 4.34
CA GLY A 118 -15.21 22.06 3.12
C GLY A 118 -14.34 21.91 1.87
N VAL A 119 -14.75 21.01 0.97
CA VAL A 119 -15.08 21.30 -0.44
C VAL A 119 -16.09 20.24 -0.90
N TYR A 120 -17.37 20.62 -0.97
CA TYR A 120 -18.25 20.28 -2.09
C TYR A 120 -18.57 21.59 -2.81
#